data_AF-A0A358DE40-F1
#
_entry.id   AF-A0A358DE40-F1
#
_cell.length_a   1.000
_cell.length_b   1.000
_cell.length_c   1.000
_cell.angle_alpha   90.00
_cell.angle_beta   90.00
_cell.angle_gamma   90.00
#
_symmetry.space_group_name_H-M   'P 1'
#
loop_
_entity.id
_entity.type
_entity.pdbx_description
1 polymer ?
#
loop_
_entity_poly.entity_id
_entity_poly.type
_entity_poly.pdbx_seq_one_letter_code
_entity_poly.pdbx_strand_id
1 'polypeptide(L)'
;QFARKGRANQFFFVNNRYIRHPFFHKAVMTAYEPLISATENPNYFIYFEVEPDTIDVNIHPTKTEVKFENERALWQILMVTVKESLGKFNAIPSIDFDTADAPDIPIFDPSKSTSMPKV
;
A
#
# COMPACT_ATOMS: atom_id res chain seq x y z
N GLN A 1 0.14 11.43 14.08
CA GLN A 1 -1.24 11.00 14.40
C GLN A 1 -1.99 10.81 13.09
N PHE A 2 -2.26 9.57 12.68
CA PHE A 2 -2.99 9.26 11.44
C PHE A 2 -4.20 8.37 11.77
N ALA A 3 -5.23 8.45 10.93
CA ALA A 3 -6.60 7.92 11.08
C ALA A 3 -7.54 8.75 11.99
N ARG A 4 -8.21 9.75 11.40
CA ARG A 4 -9.41 10.37 12.00
C ARG A 4 -10.55 9.34 11.98
N LYS A 5 -11.26 9.24 13.11
CA LYS A 5 -12.53 8.50 13.32
C LYS A 5 -13.72 9.18 12.59
N GLY A 6 -13.53 9.55 11.33
CA GLY A 6 -14.56 10.14 10.45
C GLY A 6 -14.89 9.20 9.30
N ARG A 7 -15.99 9.45 8.59
CA ARG A 7 -16.31 8.73 7.33
C ARG A 7 -15.07 8.76 6.42
N ALA A 8 -14.61 7.59 5.98
CA ALA A 8 -13.49 7.50 5.07
C ALA A 8 -13.83 8.19 3.75
N ASN A 9 -12.92 9.05 3.30
CA ASN A 9 -13.02 9.78 2.04
C ASN A 9 -12.51 8.88 0.91
N GLN A 10 -13.45 8.24 0.23
CA GLN A 10 -13.19 7.22 -0.77
C GLN A 10 -13.84 7.62 -2.10
N PHE A 11 -13.02 8.11 -3.02
CA PHE A 11 -13.51 8.68 -4.27
C PHE A 11 -12.74 8.12 -5.45
N PHE A 12 -13.52 7.61 -6.42
CA PHE A 12 -13.03 7.26 -7.74
C PHE A 12 -13.61 8.24 -8.76
N PHE A 13 -12.81 8.60 -9.75
CA PHE A 13 -13.21 9.45 -10.86
C PHE A 13 -12.80 8.80 -12.17
N VAL A 14 -13.66 8.86 -13.18
CA VAL A 14 -13.38 8.43 -14.55
C VAL A 14 -13.67 9.61 -15.45
N ASN A 15 -12.67 10.11 -16.19
CA ASN A 15 -12.84 11.28 -17.06
C ASN A 15 -13.59 12.44 -16.35
N ASN A 16 -13.12 12.78 -15.15
CA ASN A 16 -13.67 13.79 -14.23
C ASN A 16 -15.09 13.53 -13.68
N ARG A 17 -15.69 12.36 -13.94
CA ARG A 17 -16.98 11.96 -13.36
C ARG A 17 -16.75 11.09 -12.12
N TYR A 18 -17.44 11.42 -11.02
CA TYR A 18 -17.44 10.57 -9.83
C TYR A 18 -18.11 9.22 -10.10
N ILE A 19 -17.47 8.15 -9.67
CA ILE A 19 -17.99 6.78 -9.76
C ILE A 19 -17.87 6.05 -8.42
N ARG A 20 -18.71 5.03 -8.23
CA ARG A 20 -18.52 4.02 -7.19
C ARG A 20 -18.33 2.65 -7.84
N HIS A 21 -17.26 1.98 -7.44
CA HIS A 21 -16.94 0.66 -7.97
C HIS A 21 -16.48 -0.29 -6.85
N PRO A 22 -17.37 -1.16 -6.34
CA PRO A 22 -17.04 -2.06 -5.22
C PRO A 22 -15.84 -2.96 -5.50
N PHE A 23 -15.65 -3.37 -6.75
CA PHE A 23 -14.53 -4.23 -7.15
C PHE A 23 -13.18 -3.50 -7.08
N PHE A 24 -13.12 -2.23 -7.44
CA PHE A 24 -11.90 -1.43 -7.34
C PHE A 24 -11.63 -1.00 -5.90
N HIS A 25 -12.69 -0.75 -5.13
CA HIS A 25 -12.55 -0.52 -3.70
C HIS A 25 -11.86 -1.71 -3.01
N LYS A 26 -12.27 -2.95 -3.32
CA LYS A 26 -11.58 -4.15 -2.81
C LYS A 26 -10.11 -4.20 -3.22
N ALA A 27 -9.76 -3.82 -4.45
CA ALA A 27 -8.37 -3.77 -4.90
C ALA A 27 -7.51 -2.84 -4.03
N VAL A 28 -8.04 -1.64 -3.74
CA VAL A 28 -7.37 -0.66 -2.87
C VAL A 28 -7.24 -1.23 -1.45
N MET A 29 -8.31 -1.80 -0.89
CA MET A 29 -8.27 -2.39 0.45
C MET A 29 -7.22 -3.51 0.55
N THR A 30 -7.13 -4.41 -0.43
CA THR A 30 -6.11 -5.47 -0.47
C THR A 30 -4.68 -4.90 -0.55
N ALA A 31 -4.47 -3.79 -1.24
CA ALA A 31 -3.17 -3.13 -1.27
C ALA A 31 -2.79 -2.50 0.09
N TYR A 32 -3.78 -2.04 0.86
CA TYR A 32 -3.60 -1.47 2.20
C TYR A 32 -3.59 -2.50 3.34
N GLU A 33 -4.11 -3.71 3.12
CA GLU A 33 -4.23 -4.78 4.11
C GLU A 33 -2.97 -5.04 4.96
N PRO A 34 -1.74 -5.05 4.40
CA PRO A 34 -0.53 -5.23 5.22
C PRO A 34 -0.11 -3.98 6.03
N LEU A 35 -0.77 -2.83 5.86
CA LEU A 35 -0.32 -1.53 6.36
C LEU A 35 -1.29 -0.87 7.35
N ILE A 36 -2.56 -1.25 7.35
CA ILE A 36 -3.61 -0.64 8.20
C ILE A 36 -4.29 -1.70 9.05
N SER A 37 -4.84 -1.29 10.19
CA SER A 37 -5.61 -2.20 11.03
C SER A 37 -6.94 -2.58 10.37
N ALA A 38 -7.47 -3.77 10.66
CA ALA A 38 -8.72 -4.27 10.06
C ALA A 38 -9.96 -3.38 10.30
N THR A 39 -9.90 -2.47 11.28
CA THR A 39 -10.97 -1.52 11.62
C THR A 39 -10.80 -0.16 10.94
N GLU A 40 -9.69 0.07 10.26
CA GLU A 40 -9.35 1.33 9.61
C GLU A 40 -9.72 1.29 8.13
N ASN A 41 -10.05 2.47 7.60
CA ASN A 41 -10.39 2.62 6.19
C ASN A 41 -9.46 3.70 5.59
N PRO A 42 -8.76 3.39 4.48
CA PRO A 42 -7.88 4.36 3.85
C PRO A 42 -8.72 5.44 3.16
N ASN A 43 -8.17 6.65 3.14
CA ASN A 43 -8.68 7.73 2.31
C ASN A 43 -7.98 7.67 0.95
N TYR A 44 -8.72 7.73 -0.14
CA TYR A 44 -8.17 7.72 -1.49
C TYR A 44 -8.99 8.56 -2.45
N PHE A 45 -8.29 9.19 -3.38
CA PHE A 45 -8.84 9.98 -4.49
C PHE A 45 -8.13 9.50 -5.75
N ILE A 46 -8.79 8.64 -6.53
CA ILE A 46 -8.17 7.96 -7.66
C ILE A 46 -8.88 8.38 -8.94
N TYR A 47 -8.09 8.83 -9.92
CA TYR A 47 -8.56 9.30 -11.21
C TYR A 47 -8.13 8.30 -12.28
N PHE A 48 -9.10 7.83 -13.05
CA PHE A 48 -8.90 7.03 -14.24
C PHE A 48 -9.04 7.94 -15.47
N GLU A 49 -7.98 7.98 -16.26
CA GLU A 49 -7.96 8.59 -17.59
C GLU A 49 -7.99 7.46 -18.61
N VAL A 50 -9.03 7.46 -19.43
CA VAL A 50 -9.43 6.28 -20.19
C VAL A 50 -10.19 6.74 -21.43
N GLU A 51 -9.94 6.07 -22.55
CA GLU A 51 -10.59 6.42 -23.81
C GLU A 51 -12.10 6.17 -23.70
N PRO A 52 -12.95 7.15 -24.09
CA PRO A 52 -14.40 7.04 -23.95
C PRO A 52 -14.99 5.79 -24.60
N ASP A 53 -14.39 5.33 -25.69
CA ASP A 53 -14.82 4.15 -26.47
C ASP A 53 -14.61 2.83 -25.71
N THR A 54 -13.71 2.79 -24.72
CA THR A 54 -13.38 1.58 -23.94
C THR A 54 -14.26 1.39 -22.70
N ILE A 55 -15.23 2.28 -22.50
CA ILE A 55 -16.02 2.37 -21.28
C ILE A 55 -17.49 2.60 -21.59
N ASP A 56 -18.35 1.78 -20.95
CA ASP A 56 -19.79 2.02 -20.95
C ASP A 56 -20.20 2.72 -19.64
N VAL A 57 -20.49 4.01 -19.76
CA VAL A 57 -20.94 4.89 -18.66
C VAL A 57 -22.48 4.87 -18.51
N ASN A 58 -23.23 4.17 -19.37
CA ASN A 58 -24.70 4.28 -19.49
C ASN A 58 -25.51 3.25 -18.68
N ILE A 59 -24.94 2.61 -17.66
CA ILE A 59 -25.50 1.35 -17.13
C ILE A 59 -26.51 1.56 -15.98
N HIS A 60 -26.59 2.75 -15.39
CA HIS A 60 -27.53 3.01 -14.28
C HIS A 60 -28.22 4.38 -14.40
N PRO A 61 -29.50 4.52 -13.99
CA PRO A 61 -30.24 5.79 -14.02
C PRO A 61 -29.57 6.95 -13.28
N THR A 62 -28.70 6.68 -12.29
CA THR A 62 -27.93 7.70 -11.54
C THR A 62 -26.52 7.96 -12.11
N LYS A 63 -26.07 7.20 -13.13
CA LYS A 63 -24.75 7.33 -13.79
C LYS A 63 -23.54 7.28 -12.83
N THR A 64 -23.67 6.54 -11.74
CA THR A 64 -22.63 6.37 -10.70
C THR A 64 -21.82 5.08 -10.85
N GLU A 65 -22.32 4.15 -11.66
CA GLU A 65 -21.67 2.87 -11.93
C GLU A 65 -21.23 2.85 -13.39
N VAL A 66 -20.01 2.38 -13.63
CA VAL A 66 -19.33 2.38 -14.91
C VAL A 66 -18.77 0.98 -15.13
N LYS A 67 -18.98 0.41 -16.31
CA LYS A 67 -18.41 -0.89 -16.66
C LYS A 67 -17.24 -0.68 -17.60
N PHE A 68 -16.14 -1.29 -17.22
CA PHE A 68 -14.94 -1.33 -18.03
C PHE A 68 -14.93 -2.61 -18.84
N GLU A 69 -14.38 -2.58 -20.05
CA GLU A 69 -14.25 -3.77 -20.88
C GLU A 69 -13.33 -4.83 -20.23
N ASN A 70 -12.26 -4.38 -19.54
CA ASN A 70 -11.28 -5.26 -18.89
C ASN A 70 -11.06 -4.92 -17.41
N GLU A 71 -12.11 -5.09 -16.59
CA GLU A 71 -12.07 -4.82 -15.14
C GLU A 71 -10.97 -5.59 -14.40
N ARG A 72 -10.68 -6.83 -14.82
CA ARG A 72 -9.69 -7.68 -14.16
C ARG A 72 -8.27 -7.17 -14.36
N ALA A 73 -7.94 -6.70 -15.57
CA ALA A 73 -6.65 -6.07 -15.82
C ALA A 73 -6.51 -4.76 -15.03
N LEU A 74 -7.54 -3.92 -15.04
CA LEU A 74 -7.57 -2.67 -14.26
C LEU A 74 -7.39 -2.92 -12.76
N TRP A 75 -8.00 -3.97 -12.22
CA TRP A 75 -7.83 -4.35 -10.82
C TRP A 75 -6.36 -4.65 -10.48
N GLN A 76 -5.67 -5.40 -11.33
CA GLN A 76 -4.25 -5.73 -11.13
C GLN A 76 -3.38 -4.47 -11.19
N ILE A 77 -3.60 -3.63 -12.20
CA ILE A 77 -2.88 -2.37 -12.37
C ILE A 77 -3.09 -1.46 -11.15
N LEU A 78 -4.34 -1.31 -10.71
CA LEU A 78 -4.71 -0.50 -9.56
C LEU A 78 -4.04 -1.00 -8.28
N MET A 79 -4.12 -2.31 -8.01
CA MET A 79 -3.51 -2.92 -6.82
C MET A 79 -1.99 -2.72 -6.82
N VAL A 80 -1.31 -3.01 -7.94
CA VAL A 80 0.15 -2.88 -8.05
C VAL A 80 0.57 -1.42 -7.90
N THR A 81 -0.12 -0.49 -8.56
CA THR A 81 0.19 0.95 -8.48
C THR A 81 0.03 1.49 -7.06
N VAL A 82 -1.05 1.10 -6.37
CA VAL A 82 -1.26 1.50 -4.97
C VAL A 82 -0.20 0.88 -4.06
N LYS A 83 0.11 -0.41 -4.25
CA LYS A 83 1.12 -1.10 -3.44
C LYS A 83 2.52 -0.54 -3.66
N GLU A 84 2.88 -0.22 -4.89
CA GLU A 84 4.16 0.40 -5.23
C GLU A 84 4.26 1.81 -4.64
N SER A 85 3.22 2.62 -4.77
CA SER A 85 3.15 3.94 -4.14
C SER A 85 3.33 3.82 -2.62
N LEU A 86 2.56 2.94 -1.98
CA LEU A 86 2.67 2.70 -0.55
C LEU A 86 4.05 2.19 -0.14
N GLY A 87 4.68 1.29 -0.92
CA GLY A 87 6.03 0.81 -0.64
C GLY A 87 7.11 1.90 -0.78
N LYS A 88 6.95 2.83 -1.73
CA LYS A 88 7.84 3.99 -1.88
C LYS A 88 7.73 4.97 -0.70
N PHE A 89 6.53 5.13 -0.14
CA PHE A 89 6.29 6.07 0.98
C PHE A 89 6.45 5.42 2.37
N ASN A 90 6.17 4.12 2.51
CA ASN A 90 6.54 3.30 3.67
C ASN A 90 7.94 2.72 3.47
N ALA A 91 8.90 3.56 3.07
CA ALA A 91 10.30 3.22 3.27
C ALA A 91 10.48 2.90 4.76
N ILE A 92 10.40 1.60 5.08
CA ILE A 92 11.08 0.98 6.19
C ILE A 92 12.42 1.70 6.22
N PRO A 93 12.80 2.40 7.31
CA PRO A 93 14.10 3.05 7.35
C PRO A 93 15.07 1.97 6.90
N SER A 94 15.78 2.23 5.79
CA SER A 94 16.82 1.33 5.34
C SER A 94 17.63 1.01 6.59
N ILE A 95 17.66 -0.26 6.99
CA ILE A 95 18.48 -0.67 8.13
C ILE A 95 19.88 -0.27 7.72
N ASP A 96 20.34 0.84 8.28
CA ASP A 96 21.66 1.35 8.04
C ASP A 96 22.56 0.44 8.86
N PHE A 97 23.20 -0.51 8.19
CA PHE A 97 24.23 -1.35 8.79
C PHE A 97 25.54 -0.56 8.92
N ASP A 98 25.46 0.74 9.20
CA ASP A 98 26.64 1.54 9.46
C ASP A 98 27.27 1.00 10.75
N THR A 99 28.44 0.40 10.57
CA THR A 99 29.18 -0.30 11.62
C THR A 99 29.92 0.72 12.51
N ALA A 100 29.72 2.02 12.29
CA ALA A 100 30.35 3.11 13.03
C ALA A 100 30.11 3.05 14.55
N ASP A 101 28.97 2.50 15.00
CA ASP A 101 28.62 2.31 16.41
C ASP A 101 28.50 0.82 16.81
N ALA A 102 29.02 -0.10 15.99
CA ALA A 102 29.00 -1.52 16.35
C ALA A 102 29.90 -1.74 17.58
N PRO A 103 29.42 -2.45 18.63
CA PRO A 103 30.27 -2.79 19.76
C PRO A 103 31.45 -3.64 19.27
N ASP A 104 32.66 -3.33 19.73
CA ASP A 104 33.86 -4.09 19.40
C ASP A 104 33.75 -5.50 20.01
N ILE A 105 33.33 -6.47 19.19
CA ILE A 105 33.19 -7.87 19.61
C ILE A 105 34.60 -8.46 19.56
N PRO A 106 35.21 -8.82 20.71
CA PRO A 106 36.53 -9.41 20.70
C PRO A 106 36.47 -10.73 19.93
N ILE A 107 37.27 -10.81 18.86
CA ILE A 107 37.42 -12.02 18.06
C ILE A 107 38.00 -13.11 18.98
N PHE A 108 37.35 -14.29 18.98
CA PHE A 108 37.81 -15.42 19.76
C PHE A 108 39.22 -15.83 19.29
N ASP A 109 40.19 -15.67 20.17
CA ASP A 109 41.58 -16.08 19.94
C ASP A 109 41.80 -17.47 20.55
N PRO A 110 41.94 -18.53 19.73
CA PRO A 110 42.11 -19.89 20.22
C PRO A 110 43.46 -20.11 20.93
N SER A 111 44.41 -19.17 20.83
CA SER A 111 45.70 -19.25 21.52
C SER A 111 45.64 -18.71 22.96
N LYS A 112 44.56 -18.03 23.33
CA LYS A 112 44.41 -17.38 24.63
C LYS A 112 43.80 -18.36 25.64
N SER A 113 44.64 -18.95 26.48
CA SER A 113 44.17 -19.84 27.55
C SER A 113 43.43 -19.04 28.64
N THR A 114 42.10 -19.09 28.65
CA THR A 114 41.30 -18.57 29.77
C THR A 114 41.51 -19.43 31.00
N SER A 115 42.04 -18.85 32.08
CA SER A 115 42.12 -19.51 33.38
C SER A 115 40.74 -19.68 33.98
N MET A 116 40.46 -20.85 34.57
CA MET A 116 39.20 -21.09 35.28
C MET A 116 38.98 -20.03 36.37
N PRO A 117 37.77 -19.46 36.48
CA PRO A 117 37.44 -18.57 37.57
C PRO A 117 37.52 -19.35 38.89
N LYS A 118 38.22 -18.78 39.87
CA LYS A 118 38.26 -19.32 41.24
C LYS A 118 37.04 -18.84 42.00
N VAL A 119 36.34 -19.78 42.63
CA VAL A 119 35.22 -19.54 43.55
C VAL A 119 35.76 -19.11 44.91
#